data_AF-A0A962SBD3-F1
#
_entry.id   AF-A0A962SBD3-F1
#
_cell.length_a   1.000
_cell.length_b   1.000
_cell.length_c   1.000
_cell.angle_alpha   90.00
_cell.angle_beta   90.00
_cell.angle_gamma   90.00
#
_symmetry.space_group_name_H-M   'P 1'
#
loop_
_entity.id
_entity.type
_entity.pdbx_description
1 polymer ?
#
loop_
_entity_poly.entity_id
_entity_poly.type
_entity_poly.pdbx_seq_one_letter_code
_entity_poly.pdbx_strand_id
1 'polypeptide(L)'
;GRGFYAWKKGQPVREGKPDDNADLGALAERLLKPFLDECVACRDEQIVADDELLDAGIIFGTGFAPFRGGPLHYLESRSAKPAGEKTS
;
A
#
# COMPACT_ATOMS: atom_id res chain seq x y z
N GLY A 1 -26.89 2.28 -7.35
CA GLY A 1 -25.75 2.71 -8.19
C GLY A 1 -24.89 1.52 -8.54
N ARG A 2 -23.92 1.66 -9.45
CA ARG A 2 -22.95 0.61 -9.79
C ARG A 2 -21.54 1.19 -9.86
N GLY A 3 -20.57 0.46 -9.32
CA GLY A 3 -19.12 0.67 -9.45
C GLY A 3 -18.46 -0.69 -9.69
N PHE A 4 -17.37 -1.00 -8.97
CA PHE A 4 -16.84 -2.38 -8.92
C PHE A 4 -17.88 -3.40 -8.43
N TYR A 5 -18.86 -2.95 -7.64
CA TYR A 5 -19.99 -3.75 -7.19
C TYR A 5 -21.31 -3.16 -7.67
N ALA A 6 -22.31 -4.02 -7.84
CA ALA A 6 -23.70 -3.60 -7.92
C ALA A 6 -24.21 -3.26 -6.51
N TRP A 7 -24.95 -2.17 -6.35
CA TRP A 7 -25.53 -1.77 -5.06
C TRP A 7 -27.05 -1.93 -5.06
N LYS A 8 -27.58 -2.68 -4.09
CA LYS A 8 -29.02 -2.86 -3.88
C LYS A 8 -29.36 -2.48 -2.44
N LYS A 9 -30.34 -1.59 -2.25
CA LYS A 9 -30.78 -1.09 -0.93
C LYS A 9 -29.63 -0.62 -0.01
N GLY A 10 -28.66 0.09 -0.57
CA GLY A 10 -27.50 0.63 0.19
C GLY A 10 -26.42 -0.40 0.54
N GLN A 11 -26.57 -1.66 0.12
CA GLN A 11 -25.56 -2.69 0.34
C GLN A 11 -24.90 -3.13 -0.97
N PRO A 12 -23.58 -3.42 -0.97
CA PRO A 12 -22.90 -3.98 -2.12
C PRO A 12 -23.28 -5.45 -2.28
N VAL A 13 -23.63 -5.85 -3.50
CA VAL A 13 -23.78 -7.24 -3.90
C VAL A 13 -22.39 -7.77 -4.22
N ARG A 14 -21.91 -8.73 -3.42
CA ARG A 14 -20.61 -9.40 -3.64
C ARG A 14 -20.89 -10.73 -4.33
N GLU A 15 -20.43 -10.87 -5.57
CA GLU A 15 -20.52 -12.10 -6.35
C GLU A 15 -19.11 -12.69 -6.54
N GLY A 16 -18.99 -14.00 -6.44
CA GLY A 16 -17.72 -14.72 -6.54
C GLY A 16 -17.04 -14.96 -5.19
N LYS A 17 -16.38 -16.12 -5.07
CA LYS A 17 -15.43 -16.40 -3.99
C LYS A 17 -14.02 -15.97 -4.42
N PRO A 18 -13.14 -15.57 -3.48
CA PRO A 18 -11.72 -15.41 -3.79
C PRO A 18 -11.18 -16.66 -4.49
N ASP A 19 -10.27 -16.47 -5.44
CA ASP A 19 -9.51 -17.59 -5.98
C ASP A 19 -8.53 -18.07 -4.90
N ASP A 20 -8.72 -19.32 -4.48
CA ASP A 20 -7.90 -19.97 -3.44
C ASP A 20 -6.43 -20.11 -3.90
N ASN A 21 -6.14 -20.00 -5.21
CA ASN A 21 -4.80 -20.05 -5.78
C ASN A 21 -4.18 -18.67 -6.04
N ALA A 22 -4.88 -17.58 -5.70
CA ALA A 22 -4.35 -16.24 -5.92
C ALA A 22 -3.13 -15.97 -5.02
N ASP A 23 -2.01 -15.60 -5.63
CA ASP A 23 -0.87 -15.06 -4.90
C ASP A 23 -1.15 -13.61 -4.46
N LEU A 24 -1.74 -13.48 -3.26
CA LEU A 24 -2.05 -12.18 -2.66
C LEU A 24 -0.78 -11.38 -2.32
N GLY A 25 0.36 -12.05 -2.10
CA GLY A 25 1.64 -11.41 -1.83
C GLY A 25 2.16 -10.70 -3.07
N ALA A 26 2.25 -11.42 -4.20
CA ALA A 26 2.65 -10.83 -5.47
C ALA A 26 1.68 -9.71 -5.92
N LEU A 27 0.37 -9.89 -5.69
CA LEU A 27 -0.61 -8.84 -5.95
C LEU A 27 -0.35 -7.59 -5.09
N ALA A 28 -0.11 -7.76 -3.79
CA ALA A 28 0.19 -6.65 -2.89
C ALA A 28 1.47 -5.91 -3.29
N GLU A 29 2.55 -6.62 -3.61
CA GLU A 29 3.80 -6.00 -4.08
C GLU A 29 3.60 -5.22 -5.38
N ARG A 30 2.82 -5.76 -6.32
CA ARG A 30 2.51 -5.07 -7.59
C ARG A 30 1.71 -3.78 -7.39
N LEU A 31 0.84 -3.74 -6.38
CA LEU A 31 0.06 -2.54 -6.03
C LEU A 31 0.89 -1.54 -5.22
N LEU A 32 1.70 -2.02 -4.27
CA LEU A 32 2.51 -1.18 -3.40
C LEU A 32 3.69 -0.55 -4.12
N LYS A 33 4.33 -1.26 -5.06
CA LYS A 33 5.52 -0.75 -5.75
C LYS A 33 5.31 0.64 -6.36
N PRO A 34 4.36 0.88 -7.28
CA PRO A 34 4.17 2.21 -7.86
C PRO A 34 3.75 3.26 -6.83
N PHE A 35 2.99 2.86 -5.80
CA PHE A 35 2.60 3.77 -4.72
C PHE A 35 3.81 4.26 -3.90
N LEU A 36 4.72 3.35 -3.57
CA LEU A 36 5.94 3.65 -2.82
C LEU A 36 6.96 4.41 -3.68
N ASP A 37 7.10 4.04 -4.95
CA ASP A 37 7.96 4.75 -5.91
C ASP A 37 7.54 6.24 -6.02
N GLU A 38 6.23 6.52 -6.04
CA GLU A 38 5.71 7.89 -6.08
C GLU A 38 5.96 8.65 -4.78
N CYS A 39 5.86 7.99 -3.63
CA CYS A 39 6.22 8.61 -2.34
C CYS A 39 7.69 9.04 -2.32
N VAL A 40 8.58 8.20 -2.85
CA VAL A 40 10.01 8.53 -2.99
C VAL A 40 10.21 9.67 -3.98
N ALA A 41 9.53 9.66 -5.13
CA ALA A 41 9.63 10.72 -6.12
C ALA A 41 9.18 12.08 -5.54
N CYS A 42 8.04 12.13 -4.84
CA CYS A 42 7.53 13.35 -4.20
C CYS A 42 8.51 13.92 -3.17
N ARG A 43 9.21 13.06 -2.42
CA ARG A 43 10.28 13.48 -1.50
C ARG A 43 11.46 14.06 -2.28
N ASP A 44 11.94 13.34 -3.30
CA ASP A 44 13.13 13.71 -4.07
C ASP A 44 12.91 15.01 -4.88
N GLU A 45 11.69 15.24 -5.35
CA GLU A 45 11.25 16.48 -6.01
C GLU A 45 10.94 17.62 -5.03
N GLN A 46 11.07 17.37 -3.71
CA GLN A 46 10.79 18.33 -2.64
C GLN A 46 9.37 18.91 -2.69
N ILE A 47 8.39 18.09 -3.08
CA ILE A 47 6.96 18.45 -3.06
C ILE A 47 6.47 18.63 -1.62
N VAL A 48 7.10 17.93 -0.68
CA VAL A 48 6.84 17.98 0.77
C VAL A 48 8.10 18.46 1.50
N ALA A 49 7.90 19.10 2.65
CA ALA A 49 8.99 19.74 3.39
C ALA A 49 9.98 18.75 4.01
N ASP A 50 9.50 17.59 4.44
CA ASP A 50 10.28 16.53 5.08
C ASP A 50 9.55 15.17 5.01
N ASP A 51 10.29 14.11 5.34
CA ASP A 51 9.85 12.72 5.29
C ASP A 51 8.75 12.42 6.32
N GLU A 52 8.80 13.06 7.49
CA GLU A 52 7.80 12.89 8.56
C GLU A 52 6.43 13.43 8.12
N LEU A 53 6.40 14.58 7.45
CA LEU A 53 5.18 15.18 6.91
C LEU A 53 4.61 14.35 5.75
N LEU A 54 5.47 13.79 4.90
CA LEU A 54 5.05 12.87 3.84
C LEU A 54 4.37 11.64 4.47
N ASP A 55 5.06 10.97 5.39
CA ASP A 55 4.57 9.75 6.02
C ASP A 55 3.24 9.99 6.77
N ALA A 56 3.15 11.07 7.54
CA ALA A 56 1.92 11.47 8.22
C ALA A 56 0.78 11.76 7.23
N GLY A 57 1.05 12.51 6.16
CA GLY A 57 0.06 12.83 5.14
C GLY A 57 -0.50 11.59 4.45
N ILE A 58 0.34 10.60 4.17
CA ILE A 58 -0.07 9.35 3.55
C ILE A 58 -0.86 8.46 4.53
N ILE A 59 -0.48 8.41 5.81
CA ILE A 59 -1.24 7.73 6.86
C ILE A 59 -2.65 8.32 6.99
N PHE A 60 -2.75 9.62 7.22
CA PHE A 60 -4.04 10.27 7.52
C PHE A 60 -4.89 10.53 6.28
N GLY A 61 -4.27 10.69 5.10
CA GLY A 61 -4.96 10.99 3.86
C GLY A 61 -5.46 9.74 3.13
N THR A 62 -4.58 8.76 2.92
CA THR A 62 -4.88 7.56 2.11
C THR A 62 -5.27 6.35 2.97
N GLY A 63 -5.04 6.42 4.28
CA GLY A 63 -5.27 5.31 5.21
C GLY A 63 -4.13 4.29 5.22
N PHE A 64 -2.89 4.70 4.90
CA PHE A 64 -1.75 3.81 5.04
C PHE A 64 -1.62 3.34 6.50
N ALA A 65 -1.28 2.06 6.68
CA ALA A 65 -1.32 1.40 7.98
C ALA A 65 -0.43 2.12 9.02
N PRO A 66 -1.00 2.77 10.07
CA PRO A 66 -0.23 3.61 10.99
C PRO A 66 0.90 2.86 11.72
N PHE A 67 0.70 1.57 12.02
CA PHE A 67 1.70 0.73 12.69
C PHE A 67 2.94 0.44 11.82
N ARG A 68 2.96 0.86 10.55
CA ARG A 68 4.12 0.77 9.67
C ARG A 68 4.93 2.08 9.61
N GLY A 69 4.55 3.12 10.35
CA GLY A 69 5.26 4.40 10.40
C GLY A 69 5.05 5.32 9.18
N GLY A 70 4.59 4.79 8.06
CA GLY A 70 4.37 5.51 6.80
C GLY A 70 5.09 4.81 5.64
N PRO A 71 4.89 5.23 4.38
CA PRO A 71 5.54 4.63 3.22
C PRO A 71 7.07 4.69 3.27
N LEU A 72 7.69 5.78 3.70
CA LEU A 72 9.15 5.92 3.74
C LEU A 72 9.74 5.09 4.88
N HIS A 73 9.18 5.20 6.09
CA HIS A 73 9.57 4.34 7.20
C HIS A 73 9.39 2.85 6.89
N TYR A 74 8.32 2.50 6.17
CA TYR A 74 8.10 1.13 5.71
C TYR A 74 9.20 0.64 4.77
N LEU A 75 9.65 1.47 3.81
CA LEU A 75 10.77 1.13 2.91
C LEU A 75 12.10 0.95 3.65
N GLU A 76 12.38 1.81 4.63
CA GLU A 76 13.55 1.67 5.49
C GLU A 76 13.51 0.36 6.27
N SER A 77 12.36 0.03 6.89
CA SER A 77 12.18 -1.21 7.66
C SER A 77 12.37 -2.48 6.82
N ARG A 78 11.99 -2.44 5.53
CA ARG A 78 12.20 -3.54 4.58
C ARG A 78 13.67 -3.69 4.19
N SER A 79 14.38 -2.57 4.06
CA SER A 79 15.80 -2.54 3.69
C SER A 79 16.72 -2.93 4.86
N ALA A 80 16.28 -2.66 6.09
CA ALA A 80 16.98 -3.03 7.32
C ALA A 80 16.85 -4.52 7.69
N LYS A 81 15.93 -5.27 7.06
CA LYS A 81 15.85 -6.73 7.25
C LYS A 81 17.02 -7.38 6.48
N PRO A 82 18.00 -8.02 7.15
CA PRO A 82 19.12 -8.61 6.45
C PRO A 82 18.62 -9.69 5.47
N ALA A 83 19.19 -9.71 4.27
CA ALA A 83 18.97 -10.72 3.24
C ALA A 83 19.35 -12.11 3.78
N GLY A 84 18.38 -12.77 4.40
CA GLY A 84 18.57 -14.02 5.12
C GLY A 84 17.26 -14.79 5.21
N GLU A 85 16.64 -15.07 4.07
CA GLU A 85 15.58 -16.08 4.01
C GLU A 85 15.74 -16.87 2.71
N LYS A 86 16.04 -18.15 2.89
CA LYS A 86 16.44 -19.10 1.85
C LYS A 86 15.26 -19.37 0.92
N THR A 87 15.50 -19.31 -0.38
CA THR A 87 14.70 -20.00 -1.38
C THR A 87 14.65 -21.48 -1.01
N SER A 88 13.44 -22.00 -0.80
CA SER A 88 13.17 -23.44 -0.85
C SER A 88 12.59 -23.82 -2.20
#